data_AF-A0A2V7JZZ7-F1
#
_entry.id   AF-A0A2V7JZZ7-F1
#
_cell.length_a   1.000
_cell.length_b   1.000
_cell.length_c   1.000
_cell.angle_alpha   90.00
_cell.angle_beta   90.00
_cell.angle_gamma   90.00
#
_symmetry.space_group_name_H-M   'P 1'
#
loop_
_entity.id
_entity.type
_entity.pdbx_description
1 polymer ?
#
loop_
_entity_poly.entity_id
_entity_poly.type
_entity_poly.pdbx_seq_one_letter_code
_entity_poly.pdbx_strand_id
1 'polypeptide(L)'
;MSLTRLMGGLWNGRGGDAKGWEVDLWAARRPVDCGQAMSHCHRPAFRKAQERATQARVGHIVVRARLSARRSATADFLVDTGATHSIVPPALARKVGAPTLPQRFEVSLADGRRRRLKACSMSVSVGGRTGPTIALLLPGSDPLLGVETLEALGLKVNPERRRLEPSRAQTALLVGA
;
A
#
# COMPACT_ATOMS: atom_id res chain seq x y z
N MET A 1 -5.71 40.75 -33.82
CA MET A 1 -6.78 41.09 -34.79
C MET A 1 -7.47 39.79 -35.18
N SER A 2 -8.77 39.74 -34.94
CA SER A 2 -9.67 38.61 -35.17
C SER A 2 -10.00 38.46 -36.66
N LEU A 3 -10.23 37.23 -37.13
CA LEU A 3 -11.05 36.97 -38.31
C LEU A 3 -11.80 35.65 -38.15
N THR A 4 -13.10 35.74 -38.30
CA THR A 4 -14.12 34.70 -38.05
C THR A 4 -14.72 34.24 -39.38
N ARG A 5 -15.06 32.94 -39.45
CA ARG A 5 -16.24 32.33 -40.11
C ARG A 5 -16.21 32.03 -41.62
N LEU A 6 -16.57 30.78 -41.96
CA LEU A 6 -17.57 30.28 -42.95
C LEU A 6 -17.26 28.77 -43.16
N MET A 7 -18.15 27.80 -43.37
CA MET A 7 -19.60 27.58 -43.25
C MET A 7 -19.85 26.13 -43.74
N GLY A 8 -20.90 25.46 -43.23
CA GLY A 8 -21.51 24.23 -43.82
C GLY A 8 -20.74 22.93 -43.57
N GLY A 9 -21.29 21.86 -42.98
CA GLY A 9 -22.67 21.41 -42.93
C GLY A 9 -22.76 20.09 -43.70
N LEU A 10 -22.83 18.95 -43.00
CA LEU A 10 -23.57 17.79 -43.47
C LEU A 10 -23.91 16.87 -42.29
N TRP A 11 -25.20 16.78 -42.01
CA TRP A 11 -25.83 15.89 -41.05
C TRP A 11 -26.70 14.92 -41.84
N ASN A 12 -26.52 13.62 -41.63
CA ASN A 12 -27.45 12.51 -41.91
C ASN A 12 -26.66 11.22 -41.61
N GLY A 13 -27.08 10.26 -40.78
CA GLY A 13 -28.27 10.08 -39.97
C GLY A 13 -28.34 8.60 -39.54
N ARG A 14 -29.07 8.34 -38.44
CA ARG A 14 -29.56 7.03 -37.92
C ARG A 14 -28.49 6.11 -37.30
N GLY A 15 -28.67 5.52 -36.12
CA GLY A 15 -29.79 5.42 -35.18
C GLY A 15 -29.47 4.33 -34.14
N GLY A 16 -30.18 4.35 -33.01
CA GLY A 16 -30.20 3.31 -31.96
C GLY A 16 -29.11 3.45 -30.90
N ASP A 17 -29.34 3.38 -29.59
CA ASP A 17 -30.53 3.04 -28.83
C ASP A 17 -30.45 3.72 -27.45
N ALA A 18 -31.60 4.16 -26.94
CA ALA A 18 -31.79 4.53 -25.55
C ALA A 18 -31.90 3.28 -24.67
N LYS A 19 -31.44 3.41 -23.41
CA LYS A 19 -31.68 2.61 -22.17
C LYS A 19 -30.33 2.34 -21.50
N GLY A 20 -30.13 2.51 -20.21
CA GLY A 20 -31.01 2.84 -19.09
C GLY A 20 -30.11 2.86 -17.86
N TRP A 21 -30.34 3.85 -17.00
CA TRP A 21 -29.80 3.88 -15.65
C TRP A 21 -30.71 3.00 -14.80
N GLU A 22 -30.21 1.94 -14.18
CA GLU A 22 -30.80 1.45 -12.92
C GLU A 22 -29.88 0.52 -12.15
N VAL A 23 -30.12 0.60 -10.85
CA VAL A 23 -29.52 -0.01 -9.68
C VAL A 23 -30.04 -1.44 -9.44
N ASP A 24 -29.38 -2.09 -8.48
CA ASP A 24 -29.78 -3.28 -7.73
C ASP A 24 -29.66 -4.65 -8.41
N LEU A 25 -29.01 -5.57 -7.69
CA LEU A 25 -29.73 -6.64 -7.00
C LEU A 25 -28.78 -7.39 -6.05
N TRP A 26 -29.02 -7.18 -4.75
CA TRP A 26 -28.77 -8.15 -3.69
C TRP A 26 -29.75 -9.32 -3.83
N ALA A 27 -29.23 -10.55 -3.93
CA ALA A 27 -29.81 -11.87 -3.56
C ALA A 27 -29.01 -12.92 -4.36
N ALA A 28 -28.53 -14.06 -3.89
CA ALA A 28 -28.68 -14.88 -2.68
C ALA A 28 -27.39 -15.76 -2.64
N ARG A 29 -26.95 -16.39 -1.55
CA ARG A 29 -27.64 -17.44 -0.79
C ARG A 29 -26.88 -17.64 0.53
N ARG A 30 -27.66 -17.82 1.61
CA ARG A 30 -27.22 -18.33 2.91
C ARG A 30 -26.78 -19.80 2.77
N PRO A 31 -25.91 -20.28 3.67
CA PRO A 31 -26.22 -21.54 4.33
C PRO A 31 -26.34 -21.35 5.84
N VAL A 32 -27.53 -21.73 6.31
CA VAL A 32 -27.86 -22.38 7.58
C VAL A 32 -27.06 -22.02 8.84
N ASP A 33 -27.79 -21.38 9.75
CA ASP A 33 -27.62 -21.55 11.19
C ASP A 33 -27.76 -23.05 11.54
N CYS A 34 -26.71 -23.62 12.14
CA CYS A 34 -26.82 -24.84 12.89
C CYS A 34 -26.23 -24.55 14.27
N GLY A 35 -27.10 -24.06 15.15
CA GLY A 35 -26.86 -24.00 16.57
C GLY A 35 -26.49 -25.37 17.12
N GLN A 36 -25.52 -25.36 18.04
CA GLN A 36 -25.27 -26.36 19.06
C GLN A 36 -24.94 -27.80 18.58
N ALA A 37 -23.65 -28.01 18.31
CA ALA A 37 -22.97 -29.24 18.73
C ALA A 37 -21.48 -28.95 18.93
N MET A 38 -21.10 -28.64 20.17
CA MET A 38 -19.72 -28.78 20.63
C MET A 38 -19.36 -30.27 20.61
N SER A 39 -18.44 -30.68 19.73
CA SER A 39 -17.32 -31.56 20.06
C SER A 39 -16.59 -32.01 18.79
N HIS A 40 -15.27 -31.80 18.77
CA HIS A 40 -14.28 -32.53 17.98
C HIS A 40 -14.51 -32.68 16.47
N CYS A 41 -13.96 -31.74 15.69
CA CYS A 41 -13.45 -32.04 14.35
C CYS A 41 -12.01 -31.56 14.23
N HIS A 42 -11.09 -32.34 14.80
CA HIS A 42 -9.67 -32.26 14.53
C HIS A 42 -9.44 -32.65 13.06
N ARG A 43 -9.19 -31.69 12.17
CA ARG A 43 -8.71 -31.95 10.80
C ARG A 43 -7.19 -31.74 10.75
N PRO A 44 -6.36 -32.82 10.77
CA PRO A 44 -4.90 -32.71 10.82
C PRO A 44 -4.25 -32.39 9.45
N ALA A 45 -5.05 -32.23 8.39
CA ALA A 45 -4.57 -32.18 7.02
C ALA A 45 -4.07 -30.79 6.57
N PHE A 46 -4.49 -29.70 7.22
CA PHE A 46 -4.06 -28.35 6.82
C PHE A 46 -2.64 -28.01 7.32
N ARG A 47 -2.22 -28.62 8.45
CA ARG A 47 -0.90 -28.37 9.06
C ARG A 47 0.26 -28.96 8.24
N LYS A 48 0.06 -30.16 7.67
CA LYS A 48 1.10 -30.88 6.91
C LYS A 48 1.38 -30.29 5.51
N ALA A 49 0.43 -29.54 4.94
CA ALA A 49 0.64 -28.84 3.67
C ALA A 49 1.52 -27.57 3.84
N GLN A 50 1.57 -26.98 5.03
CA GLN A 50 2.47 -25.86 5.34
C GLN A 50 3.92 -26.30 5.63
N GLU A 51 4.13 -27.52 6.12
CA GLU A 51 5.46 -28.02 6.51
C GLU A 51 6.27 -28.63 5.35
N ARG A 52 5.64 -28.92 4.20
CA ARG A 52 6.29 -29.53 3.01
C ARG A 52 6.64 -28.56 1.88
N ALA A 53 6.59 -27.26 2.12
CA ALA A 53 7.01 -26.24 1.16
C ALA A 53 8.28 -25.52 1.66
N THR A 54 9.31 -26.32 1.92
CA THR A 54 10.51 -25.92 2.65
C THR A 54 11.73 -26.00 1.73
N GLN A 55 11.75 -25.16 0.69
CA GLN A 55 12.95 -24.71 -0.03
C GLN A 55 12.48 -23.74 -1.13
N ALA A 56 12.90 -22.47 -1.04
CA ALA A 56 12.60 -21.37 -1.97
C ALA A 56 11.10 -21.01 -2.14
N ARG A 57 10.50 -20.36 -1.13
CA ARG A 57 9.32 -19.52 -1.32
C ARG A 57 9.62 -18.12 -0.83
N VAL A 58 9.79 -17.17 -1.75
CA VAL A 58 9.83 -15.74 -1.43
C VAL A 58 8.50 -15.41 -0.76
N GLY A 59 8.53 -15.24 0.56
CA GLY A 59 7.37 -14.80 1.33
C GLY A 59 7.41 -13.29 1.47
N HIS A 60 6.31 -12.62 1.17
CA HIS A 60 6.14 -11.21 1.49
C HIS A 60 6.32 -11.01 3.01
N ILE A 61 7.16 -10.05 3.39
CA ILE A 61 7.36 -9.69 4.79
C ILE A 61 6.42 -8.54 5.09
N VAL A 62 5.48 -8.75 6.00
CA VAL A 62 4.56 -7.72 6.47
C VAL A 62 4.91 -7.38 7.92
N VAL A 63 5.03 -6.10 8.21
CA VAL A 63 5.39 -5.59 9.53
C VAL A 63 4.37 -4.60 10.05
N ARG A 64 4.08 -4.66 11.34
CA ARG A 64 3.25 -3.67 12.01
C ARG A 64 4.10 -2.44 12.33
N ALA A 65 3.79 -1.31 11.72
CA ALA A 65 4.51 -0.05 11.92
C ALA A 65 3.57 1.03 12.46
N ARG A 66 4.10 1.87 13.36
CA ARG A 66 3.40 3.04 13.88
C ARG A 66 3.87 4.28 13.13
N LEU A 67 2.95 4.92 12.44
CA LEU A 67 3.15 6.24 11.83
C LEU A 67 2.79 7.32 12.85
N SER A 68 3.58 8.39 12.90
CA SER A 68 3.34 9.53 13.79
C SER A 68 3.60 10.85 13.08
N ALA A 69 2.61 11.73 13.09
CA ALA A 69 2.72 13.14 12.72
C ALA A 69 1.98 13.98 13.78
N ARG A 70 0.92 14.71 13.44
CA ARG A 70 0.07 15.40 14.43
C ARG A 70 -0.65 14.42 15.37
N ARG A 71 -0.94 13.21 14.86
CA ARG A 71 -1.49 12.07 15.57
C ARG A 71 -0.70 10.82 15.19
N SER A 72 -0.98 9.70 15.85
CA SER A 72 -0.38 8.42 15.48
C SER A 72 -1.41 7.39 15.05
N ALA A 73 -1.03 6.51 14.14
CA ALA A 73 -1.81 5.33 13.78
C ALA A 73 -0.86 4.17 13.48
N THR A 74 -1.32 2.96 13.77
CA THR A 74 -0.61 1.73 13.42
C THR A 74 -1.29 1.08 12.22
N ALA A 75 -0.48 0.55 11.31
CA ALA A 75 -0.95 -0.21 10.14
C ALA A 75 0.04 -1.35 9.86
N ASP A 76 -0.42 -2.33 9.10
CA ASP A 76 0.44 -3.38 8.56
C ASP A 76 1.01 -2.91 7.22
N PHE A 77 2.32 -3.05 7.06
CA PHE A 77 3.09 -2.56 5.92
C PHE A 77 3.80 -3.72 5.24
N LEU A 78 3.68 -3.79 3.91
CA LEU A 78 4.56 -4.62 3.11
C LEU A 78 5.98 -4.05 3.14
N VAL A 79 6.99 -4.88 3.41
CA VAL A 79 8.39 -4.51 3.22
C VAL A 79 8.77 -4.78 1.77
N ASP A 80 9.13 -3.73 1.04
CA ASP A 80 9.43 -3.81 -0.39
C ASP A 80 10.77 -3.14 -0.70
N THR A 81 11.80 -3.97 -0.93
CA THR A 81 13.13 -3.49 -1.31
C THR A 81 13.21 -3.04 -2.77
N GLY A 82 12.16 -3.27 -3.57
CA GLY A 82 12.04 -2.77 -4.95
C GLY A 82 11.46 -1.35 -5.02
N ALA A 83 10.93 -0.83 -3.92
CA ALA A 83 10.40 0.53 -3.83
C ALA A 83 11.42 1.47 -3.20
N THR A 84 11.76 2.57 -3.89
CA THR A 84 12.64 3.61 -3.33
C THR A 84 12.02 4.27 -2.09
N HIS A 85 10.78 4.74 -2.24
CA HIS A 85 10.04 5.46 -1.19
C HIS A 85 8.95 4.57 -0.60
N SER A 86 8.59 4.84 0.65
CA SER A 86 7.40 4.26 1.27
C SER A 86 6.14 4.79 0.60
N ILE A 87 5.09 3.96 0.51
CA ILE A 87 3.77 4.36 -0.01
C ILE A 87 2.74 4.22 1.10
N VAL A 88 1.86 5.22 1.21
CA VAL A 88 0.70 5.17 2.09
C VAL A 88 -0.58 5.62 1.37
N PRO A 89 -1.74 5.06 1.76
CA PRO A 89 -3.02 5.59 1.32
C PRO A 89 -3.21 7.03 1.81
N PRO A 90 -3.81 7.94 1.00
CA PRO A 90 -4.14 9.28 1.46
C PRO A 90 -5.00 9.32 2.74
N ALA A 91 -5.84 8.31 2.94
CA ALA A 91 -6.65 8.17 4.16
C ALA A 91 -5.78 7.97 5.41
N LEU A 92 -4.71 7.18 5.31
CA LEU A 92 -3.78 6.93 6.41
C LEU A 92 -2.98 8.19 6.74
N ALA A 93 -2.50 8.92 5.73
CA ALA A 93 -1.83 10.20 5.90
C ALA A 93 -2.74 11.25 6.59
N ARG A 94 -4.02 11.35 6.18
CA ARG A 94 -5.01 12.21 6.86
C ARG A 94 -5.29 11.77 8.28
N LYS A 95 -5.38 10.46 8.54
CA LYS A 95 -5.62 9.90 9.89
C LYS A 95 -4.55 10.37 10.87
N VAL A 96 -3.28 10.30 10.49
CA VAL A 96 -2.17 10.79 11.33
C VAL A 96 -1.96 12.31 11.25
N GLY A 97 -2.65 12.99 10.35
CA GLY A 97 -2.51 14.43 10.13
C GLY A 97 -1.12 14.80 9.60
N ALA A 98 -0.56 13.97 8.71
CA ALA A 98 0.73 14.22 8.10
C ALA A 98 0.66 15.43 7.15
N PRO A 99 1.58 16.40 7.25
CA PRO A 99 1.67 17.51 6.31
C PRO A 99 2.06 16.98 4.92
N THR A 100 1.38 17.47 3.89
CA THR A 100 1.75 17.19 2.51
C THR A 100 2.85 18.13 2.05
N LEU A 101 3.81 17.60 1.28
CA LEU A 101 4.84 18.40 0.64
C LEU A 101 4.25 19.18 -0.54
N PRO A 102 4.79 20.38 -0.86
CA PRO A 102 4.30 21.19 -1.97
C PRO A 102 4.61 20.57 -3.34
N GLN A 103 5.71 19.83 -3.44
CA GLN A 103 6.17 19.20 -4.67
C GLN A 103 5.44 17.88 -4.94
N ARG A 104 5.29 17.56 -6.22
CA ARG A 104 4.87 16.24 -6.69
C ARG A 104 6.07 15.49 -7.25
N PHE A 105 6.12 14.20 -6.98
CA PHE A 105 7.19 13.30 -7.43
C PHE A 105 6.72 12.57 -8.68
N GLU A 106 7.52 12.62 -9.75
CA GLU A 106 7.34 11.73 -10.90
C GLU A 106 7.90 10.36 -10.53
N VAL A 107 7.07 9.32 -10.63
CA VAL A 107 7.45 7.96 -10.26
C VAL A 107 7.04 6.96 -11.33
N SER A 108 7.88 5.95 -11.51
CA SER A 108 7.56 4.75 -12.28
C SER A 108 7.01 3.69 -11.34
N LEU A 109 5.83 3.17 -11.65
CA LEU A 109 5.22 2.08 -10.91
C LEU A 109 5.70 0.73 -11.45
N ALA A 110 5.45 -0.35 -10.69
CA ALA A 110 5.83 -1.71 -11.08
C ALA A 110 5.19 -2.17 -12.41
N ASP A 111 4.08 -1.57 -12.82
CA ASP A 111 3.42 -1.82 -14.11
C ASP A 111 3.96 -0.97 -15.27
N GLY A 112 5.07 -0.25 -15.06
CA GLY A 112 5.70 0.61 -16.05
C GLY A 112 5.03 1.97 -16.25
N ARG A 113 3.87 2.23 -15.64
CA ARG A 113 3.18 3.52 -15.75
C ARG A 113 3.93 4.59 -14.97
N ARG A 114 3.99 5.80 -15.54
CA ARG A 114 4.47 6.99 -14.85
C ARG A 114 3.32 7.75 -14.21
N ARG A 115 3.52 8.22 -12.98
CA ARG A 115 2.53 9.05 -12.25
C ARG A 115 3.20 10.20 -11.53
N ARG A 116 2.45 11.30 -11.31
CA ARG A 116 2.84 12.41 -10.45
C ARG A 116 2.12 12.34 -9.11
N LEU A 117 2.78 11.78 -8.10
CA LEU A 117 2.20 11.58 -6.77
C LEU A 117 2.52 12.75 -5.84
N LYS A 118 1.59 13.04 -4.93
CA LYS A 118 1.89 13.90 -3.77
C LYS A 118 2.71 13.09 -2.75
N ALA A 119 3.46 13.79 -1.91
CA ALA A 119 4.18 13.19 -0.80
C ALA A 119 3.77 13.84 0.53
N CYS A 120 4.11 13.19 1.62
CA CYS A 120 3.95 13.72 2.98
C CYS A 120 5.13 13.29 3.86
N SER A 121 5.42 14.08 4.89
CA SER A 121 6.45 13.76 5.88
C SER A 121 5.82 13.29 7.19
N MET A 122 6.41 12.26 7.78
CA MET A 122 6.02 11.74 9.10
C MET A 122 7.17 10.96 9.73
N SER A 123 7.03 10.58 10.99
CA SER A 123 7.92 9.60 11.62
C SER A 123 7.30 8.20 11.52
N VAL A 124 8.14 7.19 11.40
CA VAL A 124 7.75 5.78 11.40
C VAL A 124 8.53 5.01 12.45
N SER A 125 7.82 4.22 13.24
CA SER A 125 8.39 3.33 14.25
C SER A 125 8.13 1.87 13.87
N VAL A 126 9.20 1.10 13.65
CA VAL A 126 9.17 -0.32 13.31
C VAL A 126 10.49 -0.99 13.71
N GLY A 127 10.43 -2.27 14.13
CA GLY A 127 11.64 -3.01 14.51
C GLY A 127 12.42 -2.39 15.68
N GLY A 128 11.71 -1.72 16.61
CA GLY A 128 12.33 -1.02 17.75
C GLY A 128 13.04 0.29 17.39
N ARG A 129 12.90 0.77 16.15
CA ARG A 129 13.56 1.99 15.66
C ARG A 129 12.56 3.00 15.20
N THR A 130 12.88 4.28 15.37
CA THR A 130 12.03 5.40 14.96
C THR A 130 12.86 6.42 14.20
N GLY A 131 12.33 6.92 13.10
CA GLY A 131 13.02 7.90 12.25
C GLY A 131 12.05 8.58 11.28
N PRO A 132 12.51 9.64 10.60
CA PRO A 132 11.71 10.36 9.61
C PRO A 132 11.51 9.51 8.35
N THR A 133 10.41 9.75 7.65
CA THR A 133 10.13 9.18 6.33
C THR A 133 9.37 10.19 5.46
N ILE A 134 9.71 10.22 4.17
CA ILE A 134 8.89 10.82 3.13
C ILE A 134 8.10 9.68 2.47
N ALA A 135 6.77 9.74 2.57
CA ALA A 135 5.88 8.74 1.99
C ALA A 135 5.11 9.32 0.81
N LEU A 136 5.03 8.56 -0.28
CA LEU A 136 4.24 8.88 -1.46
C LEU A 136 2.78 8.48 -1.24
N LEU A 137 1.87 9.33 -1.72
CA LEU A 137 0.43 9.15 -1.58
C LEU A 137 -0.15 8.50 -2.84
N LEU A 138 -0.48 7.21 -2.73
CA LEU A 138 -1.10 6.45 -3.82
C LEU A 138 -2.51 5.98 -3.42
N PRO A 139 -3.58 6.49 -4.03
CA PRO A 139 -4.94 6.04 -3.76
C PRO A 139 -5.13 4.55 -4.09
N GLY A 140 -5.84 3.82 -3.22
CA GLY A 140 -6.12 2.39 -3.40
C GLY A 140 -4.92 1.46 -3.22
N SER A 141 -3.77 1.97 -2.77
CA SER A 141 -2.61 1.15 -2.43
C SER A 141 -2.74 0.51 -1.06
N ASP A 142 -2.02 -0.58 -0.85
CA ASP A 142 -1.67 -1.04 0.50
C ASP A 142 -0.44 -0.25 1.01
N PRO A 143 -0.30 -0.03 2.33
CA PRO A 143 0.89 0.59 2.88
C PRO A 143 2.13 -0.28 2.63
N LEU A 144 3.24 0.35 2.21
CA LEU A 144 4.53 -0.33 2.03
C LEU A 144 5.70 0.52 2.52
N LEU A 145 6.74 -0.14 3.02
CA LEU A 145 8.01 0.44 3.42
C LEU A 145 9.03 0.24 2.30
N GLY A 146 9.50 1.36 1.75
CA GLY A 146 10.57 1.38 0.76
C GLY A 146 11.97 1.45 1.39
N VAL A 147 13.00 1.29 0.55
CA VAL A 147 14.40 1.21 0.98
C VAL A 147 14.87 2.46 1.72
N GLU A 148 14.46 3.66 1.33
CA GLU A 148 14.88 4.90 2.00
C GLU A 148 14.50 4.87 3.49
N THR A 149 13.30 4.37 3.80
CA THR A 149 12.84 4.25 5.19
C THR A 149 13.59 3.15 5.94
N LEU A 150 13.86 2.02 5.30
CA LEU A 150 14.63 0.94 5.91
C LEU A 150 16.07 1.40 6.22
N GLU A 151 16.71 2.10 5.29
CA GLU A 151 18.05 2.65 5.44
C GLU A 151 18.12 3.76 6.48
N ALA A 152 17.15 4.67 6.50
CA ALA A 152 17.04 5.71 7.52
C ALA A 152 16.93 5.11 8.93
N LEU A 153 16.21 3.99 9.05
CA LEU A 153 16.11 3.25 10.31
C LEU A 153 17.32 2.34 10.57
N GLY A 154 18.19 2.08 9.59
CA GLY A 154 19.26 1.08 9.73
C GLY A 154 18.70 -0.33 9.91
N LEU A 155 17.70 -0.69 9.12
CA LEU A 155 17.08 -2.02 9.07
C LEU A 155 17.42 -2.68 7.73
N LYS A 156 17.60 -4.01 7.76
CA LYS A 156 17.72 -4.86 6.58
C LYS A 156 16.71 -5.99 6.62
N VAL A 157 16.40 -6.53 5.45
CA VAL A 157 15.53 -7.69 5.30
C VAL A 157 16.33 -8.96 5.55
N ASN A 158 15.84 -9.82 6.44
CA ASN A 158 16.30 -11.20 6.56
C ASN A 158 15.26 -12.13 5.90
N PRO A 159 15.48 -12.60 4.66
CA PRO A 159 14.51 -13.41 3.93
C PRO A 159 14.36 -14.82 4.51
N GLU A 160 15.40 -15.37 5.10
CA GLU A 160 15.38 -16.69 5.74
C GLU A 160 14.49 -16.68 6.99
N ARG A 161 14.64 -15.64 7.83
CA ARG A 161 13.88 -15.45 9.06
C ARG A 161 12.56 -14.68 8.86
N ARG A 162 12.29 -14.22 7.64
CA ARG A 162 11.12 -13.43 7.25
C ARG A 162 10.85 -12.23 8.18
N ARG A 163 11.90 -11.49 8.53
CA ARG A 163 11.80 -10.36 9.46
C ARG A 163 12.77 -9.24 9.10
N LEU A 164 12.52 -8.06 9.65
CA LEU A 164 13.51 -6.99 9.70
C LEU A 164 14.51 -7.25 10.81
N GLU A 165 15.77 -6.93 10.57
CA GLU A 165 16.82 -6.93 11.59
C GLU A 165 17.72 -5.69 11.47
N PRO A 166 18.38 -5.26 12.55
CA PRO A 166 19.36 -4.19 12.49
C PRO A 166 20.45 -4.43 11.44
N SER A 167 20.73 -3.43 10.61
CA SER A 167 21.92 -3.39 9.75
C SER A 167 23.12 -2.71 10.43
N ARG A 168 22.87 -1.88 11.44
CA ARG A 168 23.88 -1.17 12.25
C ARG A 168 23.41 -1.03 13.70
N ALA A 169 24.29 -0.71 14.64
CA ALA A 169 23.92 -0.60 16.06
C ALA A 169 22.93 0.55 16.33
N GLN A 170 23.19 1.76 15.82
CA GLN A 170 22.31 2.91 16.01
C GLN A 170 21.28 3.07 14.89
N THR A 171 20.20 3.82 15.15
CA THR A 171 19.23 4.20 14.12
C THR A 171 19.83 5.16 13.11
N ALA A 172 20.58 6.17 13.54
CA ALA A 172 21.33 7.08 12.66
C ALA A 172 22.78 7.16 13.12
N LEU A 173 23.72 7.20 12.17
CA LEU A 173 25.15 7.41 12.41
C LEU A 173 25.55 8.71 11.73
N LEU A 174 26.14 9.63 12.49
CA LEU A 174 26.83 10.80 11.96
C LEU A 174 28.33 10.55 12.15
N VAL A 175 29.10 10.66 11.06
CA VAL A 175 30.56 10.48 11.10
C VAL A 175 31.22 11.84 10.95
N GLY A 176 32.08 12.18 11.91
CA GLY A 176 32.77 13.47 11.99
C GLY A 176 31.91 14.54 12.67
N ALA A 177 32.32 14.93 13.88
CA ALA A 177 31.83 16.12 14.58
C ALA A 177 32.97 17.13 14.67
#